data_AF-A0A521XZR9-F1
#
_entry.id   AF-A0A521XZR9-F1
#
_cell.length_a   1.000
_cell.length_b   1.000
_cell.length_c   1.000
_cell.angle_alpha   90.00
_cell.angle_beta   90.00
_cell.angle_gamma   90.00
#
_symmetry.space_group_name_H-M   'P 1'
#
loop_
_entity.id
_entity.type
_entity.pdbx_description
1 polymer ?
#
loop_
_entity_poly.entity_id
_entity_poly.type
_entity_poly.pdbx_seq_one_letter_code
_entity_poly.pdbx_strand_id
1 'polypeptide(L)'
;LHALLTLVEENFAVHYQESKAVTLQPTEDELLVYVYLYNAKGLTFPTWQKMVHPSVFYEYSVNRPIYRDKAHVESFIRSKANKAQHGYLTLIINKAEVIKDEAALQDTVGNPLIKVKDGSLRKEKFISFTHNGAEYVIDAEGELMKKTL
;
A
#
# COMPACT_ATOMS: atom_id res chain seq x y z
N LEU A 1 18.57 -6.03 -38.03
CA LEU A 1 18.57 -6.29 -36.57
C LEU A 1 18.49 -5.00 -35.73
N HIS A 2 19.11 -3.87 -36.14
CA HIS A 2 19.02 -2.61 -35.39
C HIS A 2 17.63 -1.98 -35.37
N ALA A 3 16.88 -1.99 -36.48
CA ALA A 3 15.56 -1.35 -36.55
C ALA A 3 14.48 -1.97 -35.62
N LEU A 4 14.62 -3.25 -35.26
CA LEU A 4 13.70 -3.90 -34.32
C LEU A 4 14.02 -3.55 -32.86
N LEU A 5 15.29 -3.33 -32.53
CA LEU A 5 15.69 -2.87 -31.20
C LEU A 5 15.18 -1.44 -30.95
N THR A 6 15.36 -0.55 -31.94
CA THR A 6 14.91 0.84 -31.83
C THR A 6 13.39 0.94 -31.67
N LEU A 7 12.62 0.12 -32.38
CA LEU A 7 11.14 0.15 -32.29
C LEU A 7 10.62 -0.45 -30.97
N VAL A 8 11.34 -1.43 -30.40
CA VAL A 8 11.05 -1.94 -29.05
C VAL A 8 11.39 -0.88 -28.00
N GLU A 9 12.53 -0.20 -28.12
CA GLU A 9 12.95 0.87 -27.20
C GLU A 9 12.01 2.07 -27.26
N GLU A 10 11.56 2.46 -28.45
CA GLU A 10 10.59 3.56 -28.65
C GLU A 10 9.21 3.20 -28.08
N ASN A 11 8.71 1.97 -28.28
CA ASN A 11 7.43 1.54 -27.68
C ASN A 11 7.51 1.44 -26.15
N PHE A 12 8.64 1.01 -25.58
CA PHE A 12 8.83 1.02 -24.13
C PHE A 12 8.92 2.46 -23.57
N ALA A 13 9.55 3.39 -24.30
CA ALA A 13 9.65 4.78 -23.89
C ALA A 13 8.31 5.52 -23.90
N VAL A 14 7.42 5.22 -24.87
CA VAL A 14 6.08 5.82 -24.95
C VAL A 14 5.20 5.35 -23.79
N HIS A 15 5.27 4.08 -23.39
CA HIS A 15 4.55 3.58 -22.20
C HIS A 15 5.15 4.06 -20.86
N TYR A 16 6.40 4.51 -20.84
CA TYR A 16 7.02 5.04 -19.63
C TYR A 16 6.59 6.48 -19.31
N GLN A 17 6.04 7.22 -20.27
CA GLN A 17 5.74 8.64 -20.12
C GLN A 17 4.36 8.93 -19.50
N GLU A 18 3.47 7.93 -19.35
CA GLU A 18 2.14 8.13 -18.74
C GLU A 18 2.05 7.82 -17.25
N SER A 19 3.05 7.16 -16.65
CA SER A 19 3.12 6.99 -15.19
C SER A 19 3.75 8.21 -14.51
N LYS A 20 3.20 9.40 -14.78
CA LYS A 20 3.48 10.58 -13.96
C LYS A 20 2.90 10.27 -12.58
N ALA A 21 3.73 9.73 -11.69
CA ALA A 21 3.35 9.40 -10.32
C ALA A 21 2.65 10.61 -9.71
N VAL A 22 1.34 10.53 -9.55
CA VAL A 22 0.56 11.54 -8.83
C VAL A 22 1.07 11.47 -7.40
N THR A 23 1.92 12.41 -7.02
CA THR A 23 2.40 12.53 -5.65
C THR A 23 1.23 13.02 -4.80
N LEU A 24 0.37 12.09 -4.39
CA LEU A 24 -0.68 12.35 -3.42
C LEU A 24 -0.01 12.70 -2.09
N GLN A 25 -0.05 14.00 -1.74
CA GLN A 25 0.38 14.48 -0.44
C GLN A 25 -0.85 14.76 0.42
N PRO A 26 -0.83 14.38 1.71
CA PRO A 26 -1.94 14.67 2.61
C PRO A 26 -2.08 16.18 2.81
N THR A 27 -3.31 16.68 2.77
CA THR A 27 -3.64 18.05 3.18
C THR A 27 -3.65 18.19 4.72
N GLU A 28 -3.92 19.40 5.23
CA GLU A 28 -3.98 19.66 6.67
C GLU A 28 -5.05 18.83 7.40
N ASP A 29 -6.15 18.49 6.74
CA ASP A 29 -7.24 17.66 7.31
C ASP A 29 -7.06 16.16 7.05
N GLU A 30 -5.98 15.79 6.38
CA GLU A 30 -5.70 14.42 5.98
C GLU A 30 -4.51 13.86 6.75
N LEU A 31 -4.46 12.54 6.87
CA LEU A 31 -3.31 11.84 7.41
C LEU A 31 -2.94 10.65 6.54
N LEU A 32 -1.65 10.34 6.54
CA LEU A 32 -1.13 9.15 5.91
C LEU A 32 -1.17 7.99 6.91
N VAL A 33 -1.65 6.84 6.45
CA VAL A 33 -1.80 5.62 7.24
C VAL A 33 -1.16 4.43 6.55
N TYR A 34 -0.76 3.48 7.37
CA TYR A 34 -0.13 2.24 6.94
C TYR A 34 -0.96 1.04 7.38
N VAL A 35 -1.48 0.29 6.42
CA VAL A 35 -2.40 -0.83 6.69
C VAL A 35 -1.65 -2.14 6.48
N TYR A 36 -1.48 -2.93 7.54
CA TYR A 36 -0.75 -4.19 7.46
C TYR A 36 -1.56 -5.27 6.74
N LEU A 37 -0.90 -6.03 5.86
CA LEU A 37 -1.43 -7.17 5.14
C LEU A 37 -0.60 -8.43 5.37
N TYR A 38 -1.30 -9.56 5.48
CA TYR A 38 -0.71 -10.90 5.53
C TYR A 38 -1.21 -11.76 4.39
N ASN A 39 -0.28 -12.40 3.68
CA ASN A 39 -0.58 -13.33 2.60
C ASN A 39 0.20 -14.64 2.79
N ALA A 40 -0.52 -15.72 3.05
CA ALA A 40 0.09 -17.04 3.20
C ALA A 40 0.91 -17.49 1.96
N LYS A 41 0.50 -17.05 0.76
CA LYS A 41 1.21 -17.29 -0.51
C LYS A 41 2.04 -16.09 -0.93
N GLY A 42 2.74 -15.46 0.02
CA GLY A 42 3.45 -14.19 -0.21
C GLY A 42 4.57 -14.19 -1.25
N LEU A 43 5.05 -15.35 -1.70
CA LEU A 43 5.97 -15.48 -2.84
C LEU A 43 5.25 -15.46 -4.20
N THR A 44 3.94 -15.64 -4.22
CA THR A 44 3.11 -15.67 -5.44
C THR A 44 2.53 -14.29 -5.69
N PHE A 45 3.22 -13.46 -6.49
CA PHE A 45 2.81 -12.08 -6.78
C PHE A 45 1.33 -11.91 -7.21
N PRO A 46 0.74 -12.79 -8.06
CA PRO A 46 -0.68 -12.70 -8.40
C PRO A 46 -1.65 -12.78 -7.21
N THR A 47 -1.24 -13.33 -6.08
CA THR A 47 -2.08 -13.33 -4.86
C THR A 47 -2.06 -11.99 -4.14
N TRP A 48 -0.94 -11.25 -4.21
CA TRP A 48 -0.89 -9.86 -3.76
C TRP A 48 -1.75 -8.97 -4.63
N GLN A 49 -1.71 -9.15 -5.96
CA GLN A 49 -2.58 -8.43 -6.90
C GLN A 49 -4.06 -8.45 -6.49
N LYS A 50 -4.57 -9.62 -6.11
CA LYS A 50 -5.96 -9.79 -5.64
C LYS A 50 -6.22 -9.10 -4.31
N MET A 51 -5.23 -9.06 -3.41
CA MET A 51 -5.34 -8.43 -2.10
C MET A 51 -5.21 -6.91 -2.14
N VAL A 52 -4.56 -6.35 -3.16
CA VAL A 52 -4.47 -4.89 -3.32
C VAL A 52 -5.58 -4.38 -4.26
N HIS A 53 -6.46 -5.25 -4.74
CA HIS A 53 -7.57 -4.85 -5.59
C HIS A 53 -8.46 -3.82 -4.86
N PRO A 54 -8.80 -2.67 -5.49
CA PRO A 54 -9.57 -1.61 -4.87
C PRO A 54 -10.86 -2.04 -4.15
N SER A 55 -11.52 -3.10 -4.64
CA SER A 55 -12.78 -3.59 -4.06
C SER A 55 -12.65 -4.14 -2.64
N VAL A 56 -11.45 -4.55 -2.20
CA VAL A 56 -11.26 -5.18 -0.87
C VAL A 56 -10.88 -4.18 0.22
N PHE A 57 -10.66 -2.90 -0.12
CA PHE A 57 -10.17 -1.90 0.82
C PHE A 57 -11.17 -1.60 1.96
N TYR A 58 -12.46 -1.72 1.68
CA TYR A 58 -13.51 -1.57 2.68
C TYR A 58 -13.29 -2.54 3.86
N GLU A 59 -13.00 -3.82 3.58
CA GLU A 59 -12.80 -4.86 4.60
C GLU A 59 -11.56 -4.62 5.47
N TYR A 60 -10.55 -3.93 4.92
CA TYR A 60 -9.30 -3.66 5.61
C TYR A 60 -9.41 -2.57 6.67
N SER A 61 -10.46 -1.74 6.60
CA SER A 61 -10.71 -0.71 7.61
C SER A 61 -11.08 -1.30 8.99
N VAL A 62 -11.60 -2.53 9.01
CA VAL A 62 -12.13 -3.18 10.22
C VAL A 62 -11.18 -4.22 10.79
N ASN A 63 -10.60 -5.05 9.93
CA ASN A 63 -9.98 -6.32 10.36
C ASN A 63 -8.46 -6.35 10.25
N ARG A 64 -7.81 -5.18 10.11
CA ARG A 64 -6.35 -5.10 9.94
C ARG A 64 -5.74 -4.08 10.89
N PRO A 65 -4.52 -4.33 11.39
CA PRO A 65 -3.74 -3.30 12.09
C PRO A 65 -3.46 -2.11 11.17
N ILE A 66 -3.77 -0.91 11.65
CA ILE A 66 -3.52 0.35 10.96
C ILE A 66 -2.60 1.20 11.83
N TYR A 67 -1.55 1.75 11.23
CA TYR A 67 -0.53 2.55 11.91
C TYR A 67 -0.52 3.97 11.34
N ARG A 68 -0.19 4.95 12.18
CA ARG A 68 0.09 6.34 11.75
C ARG A 68 1.53 6.55 11.28
N ASP A 69 2.44 5.68 11.71
CA ASP A 69 3.88 5.80 11.43
C ASP A 69 4.35 4.58 10.64
N LYS A 70 5.14 4.86 9.59
CA LYS A 70 5.79 3.84 8.76
C LYS A 70 6.72 2.97 9.59
N ALA A 71 7.46 3.58 10.51
CA ALA A 71 8.44 2.87 11.32
C ALA A 71 7.80 1.77 12.18
N HIS A 72 6.55 1.97 12.60
CA HIS A 72 5.79 1.00 13.39
C HIS A 72 5.36 -0.22 12.55
N VAL A 73 4.79 -0.02 11.36
CA VAL A 73 4.42 -1.16 10.51
C VAL A 73 5.67 -1.93 10.07
N GLU A 74 6.77 -1.24 9.77
CA GLU A 74 8.02 -1.87 9.40
C GLU A 74 8.65 -2.62 10.57
N SER A 75 8.62 -2.08 11.80
CA SER A 75 9.12 -2.78 12.99
C SER A 75 8.29 -4.02 13.28
N PHE A 76 6.96 -3.93 13.14
CA PHE A 76 6.06 -5.06 13.25
C PHE A 76 6.39 -6.15 12.22
N ILE A 77 6.56 -5.79 10.94
CA ILE A 77 6.92 -6.76 9.88
C ILE A 77 8.30 -7.37 10.13
N ARG A 78 9.28 -6.58 10.59
CA ARG A 78 10.62 -7.09 10.94
C ARG A 78 10.58 -8.13 12.06
N SER A 79 9.60 -8.05 12.96
CA SER A 79 9.41 -9.01 14.05
C SER A 79 8.84 -10.37 13.60
N LYS A 80 8.29 -10.47 12.37
CA LYS A 80 7.66 -11.70 11.87
C LYS A 80 8.65 -12.62 11.17
N ALA A 81 8.43 -13.92 11.31
CA ALA A 81 9.06 -14.94 10.48
C ALA A 81 8.53 -14.85 9.04
N ASN A 82 9.28 -15.35 8.05
CA ASN A 82 8.85 -15.38 6.65
C ASN A 82 8.39 -14.03 6.09
N LYS A 83 9.29 -13.04 6.06
CA LYS A 83 9.05 -11.65 5.60
C LYS A 83 8.29 -11.55 4.27
N ALA A 84 8.45 -12.52 3.37
CA ALA A 84 7.71 -12.59 2.10
C ALA A 84 6.19 -12.67 2.24
N GLN A 85 5.65 -13.10 3.39
CA GLN A 85 4.21 -13.17 3.65
C GLN A 85 3.61 -11.86 4.17
N HIS A 86 4.45 -10.83 4.34
CA HIS A 86 4.09 -9.60 5.01
C HIS A 86 4.29 -8.40 4.09
N GLY A 87 3.30 -7.52 4.05
CA GLY A 87 3.35 -6.27 3.31
C GLY A 87 2.43 -5.24 3.95
N TYR A 88 2.42 -4.03 3.41
CA TYR A 88 1.50 -3.00 3.88
C TYR A 88 1.09 -2.06 2.76
N LEU A 89 -0.09 -1.48 2.91
CA LEU A 89 -0.61 -0.42 2.05
C LEU A 89 -0.28 0.93 2.66
N THR A 90 -0.01 1.91 1.80
CA THR A 90 0.10 3.32 2.14
C THR A 90 -1.11 4.04 1.58
N LEU A 91 -1.92 4.67 2.43
CA LEU A 91 -3.09 5.43 2.02
C LEU A 91 -3.18 6.77 2.75
N ILE A 92 -3.99 7.67 2.19
CA ILE A 92 -4.45 8.88 2.86
C ILE A 92 -5.89 8.69 3.35
N ILE A 93 -6.20 9.16 4.56
CA ILE A 93 -7.57 9.22 5.08
C ILE A 93 -7.84 10.59 5.71
N ASN A 94 -9.11 10.93 5.95
CA ASN A 94 -9.44 12.15 6.66
C ASN A 94 -9.23 11.98 8.18
N LYS A 95 -8.70 13.01 8.86
CA LYS A 95 -8.49 13.00 10.32
C LYS A 95 -9.80 12.78 11.10
N ALA A 96 -10.93 13.28 10.61
CA ALA A 96 -12.25 13.10 11.22
C ALA A 96 -12.80 11.67 11.09
N GLU A 97 -12.18 10.83 10.25
CA GLU A 97 -12.50 9.42 10.10
C GLU A 97 -11.73 8.53 11.09
N VAL A 98 -10.76 9.07 11.83
CA VAL A 98 -10.06 8.34 12.89
C VAL A 98 -10.92 8.28 14.14
N ILE A 99 -11.16 7.08 14.64
CA ILE A 99 -11.92 6.85 15.88
C ILE A 99 -10.97 7.14 17.04
N LYS A 100 -11.33 8.12 17.87
CA LYS A 100 -10.63 8.39 19.14
C LYS A 100 -11.01 7.29 20.12
N ASP A 101 -10.17 6.27 20.22
CA ASP A 101 -10.31 5.22 21.23
C ASP A 101 -9.61 5.70 22.53
N GLU A 102 -10.26 5.49 23.67
CA GLU A 102 -9.71 5.87 24.98
C GLU A 102 -8.63 4.87 25.43
N ALA A 103 -8.68 3.63 24.93
CA ALA A 103 -7.67 2.62 25.15
C ALA A 103 -6.61 2.66 24.04
N ALA A 104 -5.34 2.83 24.42
CA ALA A 104 -4.23 2.73 23.48
C ALA A 104 -4.08 1.27 23.01
N LEU A 105 -4.60 0.97 21.82
CA LEU A 105 -4.37 -0.32 21.18
C LEU A 105 -2.92 -0.42 20.73
N GLN A 106 -2.29 -1.55 21.01
CA GLN A 106 -0.92 -1.82 20.63
C GLN A 106 -0.81 -3.16 19.92
N ASP A 107 0.16 -3.27 19.02
CA ASP A 107 0.53 -4.55 18.41
C ASP A 107 1.35 -5.43 19.38
N THR A 108 1.77 -6.60 18.90
CA THR A 108 2.54 -7.56 19.71
C THR A 108 3.95 -7.09 20.08
N VAL A 109 4.46 -6.01 19.48
CA VAL A 109 5.77 -5.43 19.79
C VAL A 109 5.65 -4.06 20.48
N GLY A 110 4.43 -3.65 20.84
CA GLY A 110 4.13 -2.43 21.60
C GLY A 110 3.88 -1.19 20.76
N ASN A 111 3.83 -1.28 19.42
CA ASN A 111 3.56 -0.10 18.59
C ASN A 111 2.07 0.31 18.67
N PRO A 112 1.75 1.61 18.69
CA PRO A 112 0.38 2.09 18.71
C PRO A 112 -0.37 1.83 17.40
N LEU A 113 -1.60 1.36 17.53
CA LEU A 113 -2.56 1.15 16.44
C LEU A 113 -3.64 2.23 16.46
N ILE A 114 -4.25 2.46 15.31
CA ILE A 114 -5.44 3.32 15.19
C ILE A 114 -6.63 2.53 14.67
N LYS A 115 -7.81 2.98 15.07
CA LYS A 115 -9.07 2.58 14.45
C LYS A 115 -9.58 3.70 13.55
N VAL A 116 -10.17 3.32 12.44
CA VAL A 116 -10.80 4.23 11.48
C VAL A 116 -12.23 3.78 11.27
N LYS A 117 -13.09 4.68 10.77
CA LYS A 117 -14.46 4.31 10.42
C LYS A 117 -14.47 3.33 9.24
N ASP A 118 -15.52 2.54 9.18
CA ASP A 118 -15.73 1.60 8.08
C ASP A 118 -15.77 2.36 6.74
N GLY A 119 -15.00 1.88 5.76
CA GLY A 119 -14.93 2.49 4.43
C GLY A 119 -14.08 3.77 4.32
N SER A 120 -13.34 4.15 5.38
CA SER A 120 -12.41 5.29 5.30
C SER A 120 -11.18 5.02 4.43
N LEU A 121 -10.84 3.75 4.18
CA LEU A 121 -9.79 3.36 3.25
C LEU A 121 -10.33 3.38 1.82
N ARG A 122 -10.08 4.47 1.10
CA ARG A 122 -10.60 4.71 -0.26
C ARG A 122 -9.52 4.45 -1.30
N LYS A 123 -9.91 3.86 -2.44
CA LYS A 123 -8.97 3.54 -3.54
C LYS A 123 -8.34 4.79 -4.15
N GLU A 124 -9.07 5.89 -4.20
CA GLU A 124 -8.60 7.18 -4.74
C GLU A 124 -7.51 7.80 -3.88
N LYS A 125 -7.37 7.32 -2.64
CA LYS A 125 -6.36 7.75 -1.68
C LYS A 125 -5.26 6.70 -1.48
N PHE A 126 -5.25 5.65 -2.30
CA PHE A 126 -4.15 4.70 -2.37
C PHE A 126 -2.90 5.39 -2.92
N ILE A 127 -1.78 5.26 -2.21
CA ILE A 127 -0.48 5.75 -2.67
C ILE A 127 0.35 4.60 -3.22
N SER A 128 0.52 3.55 -2.41
CA SER A 128 1.41 2.45 -2.75
C SER A 128 1.18 1.21 -1.91
N PHE A 129 1.68 0.09 -2.41
CA PHE A 129 1.81 -1.16 -1.68
C PHE A 129 3.30 -1.47 -1.51
N THR A 130 3.74 -1.76 -0.30
CA THR A 130 5.13 -2.14 -0.02
C THR A 130 5.23 -3.61 0.34
N HIS A 131 6.10 -4.33 -0.37
CA HIS A 131 6.36 -5.75 -0.15
C HIS A 131 7.81 -6.08 -0.49
N ASN A 132 8.48 -6.85 0.37
CA ASN A 132 9.87 -7.28 0.16
C ASN A 132 10.85 -6.15 -0.19
N GLY A 133 10.65 -4.95 0.39
CA GLY A 133 11.49 -3.78 0.14
C GLY A 133 11.27 -3.11 -1.22
N ALA A 134 10.33 -3.60 -2.02
CA ALA A 134 9.86 -2.93 -3.22
C ALA A 134 8.55 -2.20 -2.92
N GLU A 135 8.40 -1.04 -3.56
CA GLU A 135 7.15 -0.28 -3.57
C GLU A 135 6.45 -0.53 -4.92
N TYR A 136 5.14 -0.68 -4.88
CA TYR A 136 4.28 -0.95 -6.03
C TYR A 136 3.15 0.07 -6.07
N VAL A 137 2.74 0.46 -7.27
CA VAL A 137 1.60 1.34 -7.54
C VAL A 137 0.58 0.58 -8.38
N ILE A 138 -0.67 1.05 -8.40
CA ILE A 138 -1.70 0.50 -9.29
C ILE A 138 -1.72 1.36 -10.56
N ASP A 139 -1.69 0.74 -11.73
CA ASP A 139 -1.84 1.42 -13.03
C ASP A 139 -3.31 1.70 -13.39
N ALA A 140 -3.56 2.18 -14.61
CA ALA A 140 -4.90 2.53 -15.07
C ALA A 140 -5.80 1.29 -15.25
N GLU A 141 -5.18 0.15 -15.55
CA GLU A 141 -5.79 -1.17 -15.76
C GLU A 141 -6.09 -1.88 -14.43
N GLY A 142 -5.53 -1.40 -13.33
CA GLY A 142 -5.72 -1.96 -11.99
C GLY A 142 -4.63 -2.95 -11.59
N GLU A 143 -3.53 -3.05 -12.34
CA GLU A 143 -2.40 -3.94 -12.12
C GLU A 143 -1.33 -3.34 -11.21
N LEU A 144 -0.72 -4.16 -10.34
CA LEU A 144 0.40 -3.74 -9.50
C LEU A 144 1.68 -3.67 -10.32
N MET A 145 2.14 -2.45 -10.51
CA MET A 145 3.40 -2.13 -11.18
C MET A 145 4.44 -1.77 -10.14
N LYS A 146 5.64 -2.35 -10.25
CA LYS A 146 6.76 -1.97 -9.39
C LYS A 146 7.10 -0.50 -9.66
N LYS A 147 7.16 0.30 -8.61
CA LYS A 147 7.57 1.70 -8.70
C LYS A 147 9.08 1.74 -8.97
N THR A 148 9.45 2.13 -10.17
CA THR A 148 10.84 2.43 -10.53
C THR A 148 11.12 3.87 -10.11
N LEU A 149 12.21 4.07 -9.35
CA LEU A 149 12.70 5.39 -8.97
C LEU A 149 13.31 6.12 -10.16
#